data_AF-A0A662UXT3-F1
#
_entry.id   AF-A0A662UXT3-F1
#
_cell.length_a   1.000
_cell.length_b   1.000
_cell.length_c   1.000
_cell.angle_alpha   90.00
_cell.angle_beta   90.00
_cell.angle_gamma   90.00
#
_symmetry.space_group_name_H-M   'P 1'
#
loop_
_entity.id
_entity.type
_entity.pdbx_description
1 polymer ?
#
loop_
_entity_poly.entity_id
_entity_poly.type
_entity_poly.pdbx_seq_one_letter_code
_entity_poly.pdbx_strand_id
1 'polypeptide(L)'
;MHSIINDKYLEKLAYEIAKRTFEKISLEEEQEAKNVTANNLRNILDAATEALDKGVWEIFVLKTIYVARQARDYDPLYYFVRRLLRELNNVARENNLSTEQKLRLAHKTAIACVYMYTALKTGFRKLIYMR
;
A
#
# COMPACT_ATOMS: atom_id res chain seq x y z
N MET A 1 22.74 18.85 -0.45
CA MET A 1 23.06 17.78 -1.43
C MET A 1 21.77 16.98 -1.65
N HIS A 2 20.96 17.37 -2.63
CA HIS A 2 19.72 16.64 -2.94
C HIS A 2 20.11 15.32 -3.61
N SER A 3 20.08 14.23 -2.84
CA SER A 3 20.03 12.89 -3.43
C SER A 3 18.87 12.88 -4.40
N ILE A 4 19.16 12.74 -5.70
CA ILE A 4 18.14 12.50 -6.71
C ILE A 4 17.60 11.12 -6.40
N ILE A 5 16.57 11.06 -5.56
CA ILE A 5 15.81 9.84 -5.33
C ILE A 5 15.25 9.45 -6.69
N ASN A 6 15.89 8.45 -7.28
CA ASN A 6 15.54 7.95 -8.60
C ASN A 6 14.35 6.98 -8.50
N ASP A 7 13.73 6.72 -9.64
CA ASP A 7 12.51 5.92 -9.69
C ASP A 7 12.71 4.48 -9.19
N LYS A 8 13.89 3.90 -9.42
CA LYS A 8 14.27 2.56 -8.93
C LYS A 8 14.34 2.51 -7.40
N TYR A 9 14.80 3.57 -6.75
CA TYR A 9 14.82 3.63 -5.29
C TYR A 9 13.40 3.68 -4.73
N LEU A 10 12.50 4.45 -5.34
CA LEU A 10 11.08 4.47 -4.95
C LEU A 10 10.40 3.12 -5.16
N GLU A 11 10.74 2.38 -6.23
CA GLU A 11 10.25 1.00 -6.44
C GLU A 11 10.69 0.05 -5.33
N LYS A 12 11.97 0.12 -4.93
CA LYS A 12 12.47 -0.68 -3.82
C LYS A 12 11.74 -0.35 -2.52
N LEU A 13 11.57 0.94 -2.21
CA LEU A 13 10.82 1.38 -1.03
C LEU A 13 9.36 0.91 -1.08
N ALA A 14 8.70 1.03 -2.23
CA ALA A 14 7.33 0.59 -2.44
C ALA A 14 7.16 -0.91 -2.17
N TYR A 15 8.07 -1.74 -2.68
CA TYR A 15 8.07 -3.17 -2.41
C TYR A 15 8.22 -3.47 -0.91
N GLU A 16 9.17 -2.82 -0.23
CA GLU A 16 9.38 -3.03 1.21
C GLU A 16 8.19 -2.56 2.06
N ILE A 17 7.51 -1.49 1.65
CA ILE A 17 6.27 -1.05 2.30
C ILE A 17 5.16 -2.07 2.08
N ALA A 18 4.94 -2.54 0.85
CA ALA A 18 3.93 -3.56 0.55
C ALA A 18 4.19 -4.84 1.37
N LYS A 19 5.45 -5.30 1.40
CA LYS A 19 5.89 -6.48 2.16
C LYS A 19 5.57 -6.36 3.64
N ARG A 20 5.96 -5.24 4.25
CA ARG A 20 5.64 -4.94 5.65
C ARG A 20 4.14 -4.90 5.86
N THR A 21 3.39 -4.26 4.97
CA THR A 21 1.94 -4.13 5.10
C THR A 21 1.27 -5.51 5.21
N PHE A 22 1.67 -6.48 4.39
CA PHE A 22 1.11 -7.85 4.38
C PHE A 22 1.66 -8.82 5.45
N GLU A 23 2.76 -8.50 6.12
CA GLU A 23 3.55 -9.44 6.95
C GLU A 23 2.74 -10.20 8.02
N LYS A 24 1.66 -9.62 8.54
CA LYS A 24 0.84 -10.19 9.62
C LYS A 24 -0.64 -10.30 9.26
N ILE A 25 -0.97 -10.18 7.97
CA ILE A 25 -2.34 -10.23 7.49
C ILE A 25 -2.65 -11.66 7.04
N SER A 26 -3.71 -12.25 7.59
CA SER A 26 -4.30 -13.48 7.04
C SER A 26 -5.17 -13.12 5.84
N LEU A 27 -5.08 -13.91 4.77
CA LEU A 27 -5.83 -13.74 3.52
C LEU A 27 -6.93 -14.80 3.35
N GLU A 28 -7.42 -15.34 4.47
CA GLU A 28 -8.51 -16.32 4.52
C GLU A 28 -9.79 -15.81 3.82
N GLU A 29 -10.61 -16.73 3.31
CA GLU A 29 -11.66 -16.42 2.32
C GLU A 29 -13.05 -16.21 2.92
N GLU A 30 -13.27 -16.56 4.18
CA GLU A 30 -14.63 -16.70 4.72
C GLU A 30 -15.41 -15.38 4.86
N GLN A 31 -14.77 -14.20 4.83
CA GLN A 31 -15.45 -12.90 5.00
C GLN A 31 -14.85 -11.78 4.12
N GLU A 32 -15.24 -11.74 2.83
CA GLU A 32 -14.74 -10.76 1.83
C GLU A 32 -14.82 -9.28 2.28
N ALA A 33 -15.89 -8.87 2.96
CA ALA A 33 -16.08 -7.47 3.37
C ALA A 33 -15.09 -6.99 4.44
N LYS A 34 -14.44 -7.92 5.15
CA LYS A 34 -13.52 -7.65 6.27
C LYS A 34 -12.08 -7.99 5.93
N ASN A 35 -11.88 -8.77 4.86
CA ASN A 35 -10.57 -9.22 4.41
C ASN A 35 -10.01 -8.30 3.33
N VAL A 36 -8.69 -8.41 3.11
CA VAL A 36 -8.07 -7.74 1.97
C VAL A 36 -8.47 -8.48 0.70
N THR A 37 -9.10 -7.78 -0.24
CA THR A 37 -9.50 -8.34 -1.54
C THR A 37 -8.77 -7.66 -2.69
N ALA A 38 -8.69 -8.35 -3.84
CA ALA A 38 -8.18 -7.74 -5.07
C ALA A 38 -8.93 -6.45 -5.44
N ASN A 39 -10.26 -6.40 -5.21
CA ASN A 39 -11.07 -5.23 -5.48
C ASN A 39 -10.71 -4.04 -4.59
N ASN A 40 -10.49 -4.27 -3.29
CA ASN A 40 -10.03 -3.21 -2.38
C ASN A 40 -8.68 -2.65 -2.82
N LEU A 41 -7.74 -3.52 -3.23
CA LEU A 41 -6.41 -3.08 -3.67
C LEU A 41 -6.45 -2.31 -5.00
N ARG A 42 -7.34 -2.69 -5.93
CA ARG A 42 -7.59 -1.92 -7.16
C ARG A 42 -8.15 -0.55 -6.84
N ASN A 43 -9.13 -0.45 -5.94
CA ASN A 43 -9.66 0.85 -5.51
C ASN A 43 -8.60 1.75 -4.84
N ILE A 44 -7.65 1.16 -4.10
CA ILE A 44 -6.50 1.89 -3.53
C ILE A 44 -5.54 2.34 -4.64
N LEU A 45 -5.31 1.51 -5.67
CA LEU A 45 -4.51 1.89 -6.83
C LEU A 45 -5.16 3.05 -7.59
N ASP A 46 -6.46 2.99 -7.87
CA ASP A 46 -7.20 4.07 -8.54
C ASP A 46 -7.12 5.37 -7.72
N ALA A 47 -7.23 5.29 -6.39
CA ALA A 47 -7.04 6.42 -5.50
C ALA A 47 -5.62 7.02 -5.59
N ALA A 48 -4.59 6.17 -5.71
CA ALA A 48 -3.21 6.61 -5.84
C ALA A 48 -2.93 7.24 -7.21
N THR A 49 -3.50 6.68 -8.28
CA THR A 49 -3.41 7.21 -9.64
C THR A 49 -4.05 8.60 -9.71
N GLU A 50 -5.28 8.75 -9.22
CA GLU A 50 -5.96 10.05 -9.22
C GLU A 50 -5.23 11.10 -8.37
N ALA A 51 -4.72 10.71 -7.20
CA ALA A 51 -3.95 11.61 -6.35
C ALA A 51 -2.64 12.06 -7.01
N LEU A 52 -1.98 11.16 -7.76
CA LEU A 52 -0.78 11.47 -8.53
C LEU A 52 -1.10 12.43 -9.68
N ASP A 53 -2.16 12.17 -10.45
CA ASP A 53 -2.60 13.01 -11.57
C ASP A 53 -2.98 14.42 -11.11
N LYS A 54 -3.61 14.53 -9.93
CA LYS A 54 -4.02 15.81 -9.35
C LYS A 54 -2.94 16.49 -8.52
N GLY A 55 -1.87 15.78 -8.15
CA GLY A 55 -0.84 16.30 -7.25
C GLY A 55 -1.28 16.52 -5.80
N VAL A 56 -2.33 15.82 -5.33
CA VAL A 56 -2.94 16.07 -4.00
C VAL A 56 -2.91 14.80 -3.14
N TRP A 57 -2.12 14.81 -2.06
CA TRP A 57 -1.96 13.67 -1.14
C TRP A 57 -3.24 13.30 -0.39
N GLU A 58 -4.04 14.30 -0.04
CA GLU A 58 -5.27 14.15 0.75
C GLU A 58 -6.32 13.31 0.01
N ILE A 59 -6.34 13.37 -1.33
CA ILE A 59 -7.20 12.54 -2.17
C ILE A 59 -6.88 11.05 -1.95
N PHE A 60 -5.58 10.70 -1.96
CA PHE A 60 -5.16 9.32 -1.72
C PHE A 60 -5.56 8.86 -0.32
N VAL A 61 -5.32 9.68 0.71
CA VAL A 61 -5.63 9.33 2.10
C VAL A 61 -7.13 9.09 2.29
N LEU A 62 -7.97 10.05 1.88
CA LEU A 62 -9.42 9.97 2.10
C LEU A 62 -10.03 8.79 1.37
N LYS A 63 -9.66 8.56 0.10
CA LYS A 63 -10.18 7.44 -0.68
C LYS A 63 -9.68 6.10 -0.16
N THR A 64 -8.43 6.01 0.27
CA THR A 64 -7.87 4.78 0.87
C THR A 64 -8.55 4.44 2.19
N ILE A 65 -8.88 5.42 3.03
CA ILE A 65 -9.69 5.20 4.25
C ILE A 65 -11.11 4.74 3.87
N TYR A 66 -11.71 5.35 2.86
CA TYR A 66 -13.06 5.00 2.39
C TYR A 66 -13.19 3.55 1.90
N VAL A 67 -12.10 2.94 1.40
CA VAL A 67 -12.04 1.52 1.05
C VAL A 67 -12.32 0.63 2.27
N ALA A 68 -11.87 1.03 3.46
CA ALA A 68 -12.08 0.31 4.72
C ALA A 68 -13.30 0.81 5.53
N ARG A 69 -14.22 1.60 4.95
CA ARG A 69 -15.32 2.26 5.69
C ARG A 69 -16.28 1.31 6.42
N GLN A 70 -16.37 0.06 5.98
CA GLN A 70 -17.21 -0.97 6.60
C GLN A 70 -16.41 -1.94 7.49
N ALA A 71 -15.08 -1.82 7.48
CA ALA A 71 -14.19 -2.65 8.28
C ALA A 71 -14.09 -2.08 9.71
N ARG A 72 -14.16 -2.96 10.69
CA ARG A 72 -13.93 -2.67 12.10
C ARG A 72 -12.45 -2.70 12.42
N ASP A 73 -12.07 -2.18 13.57
CA ASP A 73 -10.69 -2.01 14.02
C ASP A 73 -9.88 -3.31 14.13
N TYR A 74 -10.56 -4.44 14.32
CA TYR A 74 -9.97 -5.79 14.33
C TYR A 74 -9.99 -6.50 12.97
N ASP A 75 -10.60 -5.91 11.93
CA ASP A 75 -10.70 -6.55 10.62
C ASP A 75 -9.39 -6.43 9.85
N PRO A 76 -8.95 -7.48 9.13
CA PRO A 76 -7.72 -7.47 8.34
C PRO A 76 -7.60 -6.28 7.36
N LEU A 77 -8.71 -5.87 6.73
CA LEU A 77 -8.73 -4.72 5.82
C LEU A 77 -8.45 -3.39 6.55
N TYR A 78 -9.00 -3.19 7.75
CA TYR A 78 -8.71 -1.99 8.55
C TYR A 78 -7.24 -1.95 8.95
N TYR A 79 -6.70 -3.08 9.42
CA TYR A 79 -5.28 -3.19 9.75
C TYR A 79 -4.39 -2.93 8.54
N PHE A 80 -4.75 -3.46 7.37
CA PHE A 80 -4.06 -3.22 6.11
C PHE A 80 -3.98 -1.73 5.80
N VAL A 81 -5.13 -1.05 5.72
CA VAL A 81 -5.23 0.37 5.34
C VAL A 81 -4.48 1.24 6.34
N ARG A 82 -4.68 1.01 7.64
CA ARG A 82 -3.99 1.75 8.70
C ARG A 82 -2.47 1.57 8.61
N ARG A 83 -1.99 0.34 8.40
CA ARG A 83 -0.56 0.05 8.29
C ARG A 83 0.03 0.67 7.03
N LEU A 84 -0.63 0.54 5.88
CA LEU A 84 -0.21 1.11 4.60
C LEU A 84 0.03 2.62 4.72
N LEU A 85 -0.96 3.36 5.21
CA LEU A 85 -0.86 4.82 5.36
C LEU A 85 0.24 5.24 6.35
N ARG A 86 0.40 4.48 7.44
CA ARG A 86 1.46 4.73 8.42
C ARG A 86 2.86 4.50 7.83
N GLU A 87 3.08 3.37 7.16
CA GLU A 87 4.37 3.04 6.55
C GLU A 87 4.74 4.04 5.44
N LEU A 88 3.79 4.42 4.58
CA LEU A 88 4.00 5.46 3.55
C LEU A 88 4.43 6.80 4.16
N ASN A 89 3.73 7.27 5.19
CA ASN A 89 4.09 8.53 5.85
C ASN A 89 5.44 8.45 6.56
N ASN A 90 5.74 7.34 7.25
CA ASN A 90 7.01 7.15 7.93
C ASN A 90 8.17 7.16 6.93
N VAL A 91 8.09 6.34 5.88
CA VAL A 91 9.14 6.27 4.85
C VAL A 91 9.30 7.60 4.13
N ALA A 92 8.19 8.29 3.79
CA ALA A 92 8.25 9.58 3.14
C ALA A 92 8.97 10.64 4.01
N ARG A 93 8.69 10.65 5.32
CA ARG A 93 9.34 11.54 6.27
C ARG A 93 10.81 11.21 6.48
N GLU A 94 11.14 9.94 6.69
CA GLU A 94 12.52 9.46 6.91
C GLU A 94 13.44 9.78 5.73
N ASN A 95 12.89 9.78 4.50
CA ASN A 95 13.63 10.06 3.27
C ASN A 95 13.48 11.51 2.78
N ASN A 96 12.80 12.38 3.54
CA ASN A 96 12.52 13.77 3.18
C ASN A 96 11.93 13.92 1.76
N LEU A 97 10.94 13.07 1.42
CA LEU A 97 10.31 13.08 0.10
C LEU A 97 9.45 14.32 -0.10
N SER A 98 9.56 14.92 -1.29
CA SER A 98 8.58 15.90 -1.76
C SER A 98 7.19 15.29 -1.92
N THR A 99 6.15 16.12 -2.01
CA THR A 99 4.77 15.66 -2.26
C THR A 99 4.67 14.82 -3.53
N GLU A 100 5.34 15.22 -4.61
CA GLU A 100 5.37 14.46 -5.87
C GLU A 100 6.00 13.08 -5.67
N GLN A 101 7.15 13.00 -5.01
CA GLN A 101 7.81 11.72 -4.72
C GLN A 101 6.98 10.84 -3.79
N LYS A 102 6.29 11.44 -2.82
CA LYS A 102 5.36 10.74 -1.91
C LYS A 102 4.18 10.14 -2.66
N LEU A 103 3.60 10.87 -3.62
CA LEU A 103 2.53 10.38 -4.49
C LEU A 103 3.01 9.24 -5.39
N ARG A 104 4.17 9.39 -6.02
CA ARG A 104 4.80 8.32 -6.82
C ARG A 104 5.10 7.08 -5.99
N LEU A 105 5.58 7.25 -4.76
CA LEU A 105 5.80 6.14 -3.83
C LEU A 105 4.49 5.43 -3.51
N ALA A 106 3.40 6.16 -3.22
CA ALA A 106 2.10 5.58 -2.94
C ALA A 106 1.53 4.81 -4.14
N HIS A 107 1.63 5.37 -5.35
CA HIS A 107 1.21 4.70 -6.58
C HIS A 107 1.97 3.38 -6.81
N LYS A 108 3.30 3.41 -6.75
CA LYS A 108 4.12 2.19 -6.86
C LYS A 108 3.84 1.19 -5.74
N THR A 109 3.58 1.65 -4.52
CA THR A 109 3.22 0.79 -3.39
C THR A 109 1.88 0.10 -3.64
N ALA A 110 0.87 0.81 -4.15
CA ALA A 110 -0.42 0.22 -4.47
C ALA A 110 -0.29 -0.86 -5.56
N ILE A 111 0.50 -0.62 -6.60
CA ILE A 111 0.84 -1.64 -7.62
C ILE A 111 1.50 -2.86 -6.96
N ALA A 112 2.52 -2.63 -6.12
CA ALA A 112 3.22 -3.71 -5.42
C ALA A 112 2.27 -4.51 -4.52
N CYS A 113 1.30 -3.87 -3.86
CA CYS A 113 0.29 -4.55 -3.06
C CYS A 113 -0.60 -5.46 -3.90
N VAL A 114 -1.00 -5.06 -5.11
CA VAL A 114 -1.79 -5.91 -6.02
C VAL A 114 -1.00 -7.16 -6.43
N TYR A 115 0.26 -7.00 -6.82
CA TYR A 115 1.11 -8.15 -7.17
C TYR A 115 1.38 -9.05 -5.97
N MET A 116 1.66 -8.46 -4.81
CA MET A 116 1.93 -9.21 -3.59
C MET A 116 0.71 -10.00 -3.12
N TYR A 117 -0.48 -9.41 -3.19
CA TYR A 117 -1.72 -10.11 -2.88
C TYR A 117 -1.90 -11.34 -3.78
N THR A 118 -1.71 -11.17 -5.09
CA THR A 118 -1.78 -12.26 -6.07
C THR A 118 -0.79 -13.37 -5.71
N ALA A 119 0.47 -13.01 -5.46
CA ALA A 119 1.51 -13.97 -5.12
C ALA A 119 1.26 -14.70 -3.78
N LEU A 120 0.72 -14.00 -2.78
CA LEU A 120 0.40 -14.60 -1.48
C LEU A 120 -0.79 -15.56 -1.59
N LYS A 121 -1.82 -15.21 -2.36
CA LYS A 121 -2.96 -16.09 -2.65
C LYS A 121 -2.55 -17.37 -3.37
N THR A 122 -1.54 -17.32 -4.23
CA THR A 122 -1.02 -18.49 -4.94
C THR A 122 0.07 -19.25 -4.16
N GLY A 123 0.31 -18.93 -2.88
CA GLY A 123 1.20 -19.70 -2.02
C GLY A 123 2.69 -19.32 -2.06
N PHE A 124 3.07 -18.20 -2.70
CA PHE A 124 4.47 -17.74 -2.75
C PHE A 124 4.96 -17.06 -1.45
N ARG A 125 4.30 -17.29 -0.31
CA ARG A 125 4.66 -16.68 0.97
C ARG A 125 6.11 -16.95 1.36
N LYS A 126 6.61 -18.17 1.10
CA LYS A 126 8.02 -18.54 1.33
C LYS A 126 8.98 -17.69 0.49
N LEU A 127 8.68 -17.45 -0.79
CA LEU A 127 9.52 -16.62 -1.66
C LEU A 127 9.59 -15.16 -1.19
N ILE A 128 8.48 -14.63 -0.67
CA ILE A 128 8.38 -13.22 -0.24
C ILE A 128 9.07 -12.99 1.11
N TYR A 129 8.97 -13.95 2.04
CA TYR A 129 9.39 -13.76 3.43
C TYR A 129 10.60 -14.60 3.89
N MET A 130 11.07 -15.59 3.13
CA MET A 130 12.33 -16.24 3.44
C MET A 130 13.49 -15.25 3.29
N ARG A 131 14.33 -15.18 4.32
CA ARG A 131 15.62 -14.47 4.35
C ARG A 131 16.72 -15.51 4.25
#